data_AF-A0A4U2Y851-F1
#
_entry.id   AF-A0A4U2Y851-F1
#
_cell.length_a   1.000
_cell.length_b   1.000
_cell.length_c   1.000
_cell.angle_alpha   90.00
_cell.angle_beta   90.00
_cell.angle_gamma   90.00
#
_symmetry.space_group_name_H-M   'P 1'
#
loop_
_entity.id
_entity.type
_entity.pdbx_description
1 polymer ?
#
loop_
_entity_poly.entity_id
_entity_poly.type
_entity_poly.pdbx_seq_one_letter_code
_entity_poly.pdbx_strand_id
1 'polypeptide(L)'
;MNTYPAEVDIMEKNLAQGESKRIFYLDFARGLAVFFMIMQHSMIMHERTSGGGDTLLGNLFVLLGTAPAAPVFIFIMGGFAVRSKKSVAENMIRGCKIFAFGYVLNLLRFTIPFSLAGNTGEAVPLLFMVDIFQLAGLSLIFFSAFKKIAEHAFILPAFIVGILLISPYLWGVKSDLYIFDPLWGAGANNQFPIFPWEVYFLLGM
;
A
#
# COMPACT_ATOMS: atom_id res chain seq x y z
N MET A 1 11.96 56.76 -2.89
CA MET A 1 11.73 55.64 -3.82
C MET A 1 12.44 54.43 -3.20
N ASN A 2 11.71 53.61 -2.45
CA ASN A 2 12.28 52.55 -1.63
C ASN A 2 12.49 51.32 -2.51
N THR A 3 13.71 51.10 -2.99
CA THR A 3 14.07 49.91 -3.75
C THR A 3 14.20 48.74 -2.77
N TYR A 4 13.09 48.07 -2.48
CA TYR A 4 13.14 46.74 -1.88
C TYR A 4 14.00 45.86 -2.80
N PRO A 5 15.06 45.20 -2.31
CA PRO A 5 15.91 44.37 -3.15
C PRO A 5 15.07 43.21 -3.68
N ALA A 6 15.06 42.99 -4.99
CA ALA A 6 14.39 41.85 -5.62
C ALA A 6 14.82 40.50 -4.99
N GLU A 7 16.01 40.42 -4.39
CA GLU A 7 16.49 39.26 -3.64
C GLU A 7 15.65 38.93 -2.40
N VAL A 8 15.10 39.93 -1.71
CA VAL A 8 14.26 39.71 -0.51
C VAL A 8 12.89 39.16 -0.91
N ASP A 9 12.31 39.63 -2.02
CA ASP A 9 11.06 39.11 -2.58
C ASP A 9 11.23 37.68 -3.13
N ILE A 10 12.40 37.36 -3.70
CA ILE A 10 12.74 35.99 -4.13
C ILE A 10 12.94 35.07 -2.91
N MET A 11 13.61 35.55 -1.85
CA MET A 11 13.75 34.78 -0.60
C MET A 11 12.39 34.55 0.08
N GLU A 12 11.54 35.57 0.18
CA GLU A 12 10.20 35.43 0.75
C GLU A 12 9.31 34.53 -0.09
N LYS A 13 9.40 34.58 -1.43
CA LYS A 13 8.71 33.62 -2.31
C LYS A 13 9.21 32.20 -2.15
N ASN A 14 10.52 31.98 -1.96
CA ASN A 14 11.08 30.66 -1.73
C ASN A 14 10.76 30.12 -0.33
N LEU A 15 10.59 31.00 0.66
CA LEU A 15 10.11 30.64 2.01
C LEU A 15 8.59 30.40 2.03
N ALA A 16 7.83 31.12 1.20
CA ALA A 16 6.38 30.96 1.04
C ALA A 16 6.00 29.77 0.14
N GLN A 17 6.87 29.38 -0.79
CA GLN A 17 6.84 28.07 -1.43
C GLN A 17 7.36 27.04 -0.44
N GLY A 18 6.57 26.76 0.59
CA GLY A 18 6.75 25.59 1.44
C GLY A 18 6.63 24.35 0.57
N GLU A 19 7.72 23.93 -0.05
CA GLU A 19 7.91 22.54 -0.43
C GLU A 19 7.56 21.74 0.81
N SER A 20 6.61 20.82 0.70
CA SER A 20 6.34 19.86 1.78
C SER A 20 7.68 19.17 2.03
N LYS A 21 8.41 19.59 3.08
CA LYS A 21 9.72 19.02 3.41
C LYS A 21 9.55 17.51 3.49
N ARG A 22 10.11 16.85 2.48
CA ARG A 22 10.02 15.40 2.32
C ARG A 22 10.69 14.77 3.54
N ILE A 23 9.97 13.89 4.23
CA ILE A 23 10.47 13.31 5.49
C ILE A 23 11.35 12.12 5.14
N PHE A 24 12.66 12.38 5.08
CA PHE A 24 13.66 11.38 4.69
C PHE A 24 13.52 10.05 5.43
N TYR A 25 13.35 10.08 6.76
CA TYR A 25 13.22 8.88 7.57
C TYR A 25 12.00 8.03 7.21
N LEU A 26 10.89 8.64 6.77
CA LEU A 26 9.70 7.92 6.33
C LEU A 26 9.90 7.31 4.93
N ASP A 27 10.56 8.03 4.01
CA ASP A 27 10.94 7.44 2.71
C ASP A 27 11.91 6.27 2.89
N PHE A 28 12.87 6.39 3.82
CA PHE A 28 13.80 5.33 4.16
C PHE A 28 13.09 4.12 4.77
N ALA A 29 12.22 4.31 5.77
CA ALA A 29 11.44 3.24 6.37
C ALA A 29 10.51 2.54 5.36
N ARG A 30 9.86 3.30 4.46
CA ARG A 30 9.06 2.72 3.36
C ARG A 30 9.93 1.89 2.42
N GLY A 31 11.11 2.38 2.06
CA GLY A 31 12.06 1.65 1.21
C GLY A 31 12.53 0.35 1.87
N LEU A 32 12.81 0.39 3.17
CA LEU A 32 13.20 -0.78 3.95
C LEU A 32 12.08 -1.81 4.04
N ALA A 33 10.82 -1.37 4.22
CA ALA A 33 9.65 -2.25 4.18
C ALA A 33 9.53 -2.98 2.83
N VAL A 34 9.69 -2.27 1.71
CA VAL A 34 9.68 -2.87 0.36
C VAL A 34 10.83 -3.87 0.18
N PHE A 35 12.03 -3.52 0.64
CA PHE A 35 13.18 -4.41 0.59
C PHE A 35 12.93 -5.73 1.32
N PHE A 36 12.40 -5.68 2.55
CA PHE A 36 12.07 -6.89 3.31
C PHE A 36 10.91 -7.68 2.70
N MET A 37 9.91 -7.02 2.11
CA MET A 37 8.83 -7.72 1.37
C MET A 37 9.40 -8.49 0.18
N ILE A 38 10.27 -7.88 -0.63
CA ILE A 38 10.91 -8.56 -1.77
C ILE A 38 11.73 -9.76 -1.28
N MET A 39 12.52 -9.57 -0.22
CA MET A 39 13.31 -10.64 0.37
C MET A 39 12.45 -11.81 0.85
N GLN A 40 11.36 -11.54 1.57
CA GLN A 40 10.44 -12.57 2.05
C GLN A 40 9.80 -13.35 0.90
N HIS A 41 9.37 -12.68 -0.16
CA HIS A 41 8.83 -13.35 -1.34
C HIS A 41 9.88 -14.23 -2.02
N SER A 42 11.12 -13.77 -2.13
CA SER A 42 12.21 -14.61 -2.64
C SER A 42 12.46 -15.84 -1.76
N MET A 43 12.42 -15.69 -0.43
CA MET A 43 12.57 -16.81 0.50
C MET A 43 11.43 -17.82 0.39
N ILE A 44 10.17 -17.37 0.40
CA ILE A 44 9.01 -18.25 0.26
C ILE A 44 9.07 -19.07 -1.03
N MET A 45 9.55 -18.47 -2.12
CA MET A 45 9.56 -19.10 -3.45
C MET A 45 10.78 -19.98 -3.71
N HIS A 46 11.93 -19.73 -3.06
CA HIS A 46 13.19 -20.39 -3.39
C HIS A 46 13.86 -21.13 -2.24
N GLU A 47 13.47 -20.86 -0.99
CA GLU A 47 13.98 -21.62 0.14
C GLU A 47 13.30 -23.00 0.19
N ARG A 48 14.08 -24.03 0.50
CA ARG A 48 13.59 -25.41 0.63
C ARG A 48 12.54 -25.60 1.74
N THR A 49 12.54 -24.69 2.71
CA THR A 49 11.62 -24.64 3.86
C THR A 49 10.47 -23.65 3.61
N SER A 50 10.42 -23.04 2.42
CA SER A 50 9.42 -22.04 2.02
C SER A 50 9.30 -20.85 2.99
N GLY A 51 10.41 -20.35 3.52
CA GLY A 51 10.42 -19.20 4.43
C GLY A 51 10.09 -19.57 5.88
N GLY A 52 10.34 -20.82 6.30
CA GLY A 52 10.01 -21.33 7.64
C GLY A 52 10.92 -20.82 8.78
N GLY A 53 12.09 -20.26 8.47
CA GLY A 53 12.95 -19.65 9.49
C GLY A 53 13.75 -20.64 10.36
N ASP A 54 14.41 -21.62 9.75
CA ASP A 54 15.18 -22.63 10.51
C ASP A 54 16.51 -22.09 11.08
N THR A 55 16.86 -20.84 10.76
CA THR A 55 18.08 -20.16 11.25
C THR A 55 17.73 -18.82 11.88
N LEU A 56 18.61 -18.31 12.74
CA LEU A 56 18.43 -16.99 13.36
C LEU A 56 18.27 -15.88 12.31
N LEU A 57 19.05 -15.96 11.22
CA LEU A 57 18.95 -15.03 10.10
C LEU A 57 17.62 -15.18 9.35
N GLY A 58 17.18 -16.41 9.10
CA GLY A 58 15.88 -16.68 8.46
C GLY A 58 14.72 -16.16 9.29
N ASN A 59 14.71 -16.40 10.60
CA ASN A 59 13.70 -15.88 11.52
C ASN A 59 13.67 -14.35 11.55
N LEU A 60 14.84 -13.70 11.49
CA LEU A 60 14.90 -12.24 11.39
C LEU A 60 14.24 -11.74 10.11
N PHE A 61 14.47 -12.39 8.98
CA PHE A 61 13.86 -12.01 7.71
C PHE A 61 12.37 -12.30 7.66
N VAL A 62 11.92 -13.43 8.20
CA VAL A 62 10.49 -13.72 8.37
C VAL A 62 9.84 -12.63 9.23
N LEU A 63 10.44 -12.30 10.38
CA LEU A 63 9.93 -11.26 11.27
C LEU A 63 9.85 -9.91 10.56
N LEU A 64 10.88 -9.50 9.84
CA LEU A 64 10.95 -8.16 9.22
C LEU A 64 10.16 -8.06 7.92
N GLY A 65 9.99 -9.16 7.17
CA GLY A 65 9.34 -9.19 5.86
C GLY A 65 7.88 -9.62 5.86
N THR A 66 7.37 -10.19 6.96
CA THR A 66 5.95 -10.57 7.10
C THR A 66 5.17 -9.52 7.91
N ALA A 67 5.02 -9.72 9.22
CA ALA A 67 4.09 -8.99 10.09
C ALA A 67 4.22 -7.45 10.05
N PRO A 68 5.43 -6.84 10.06
CA PRO A 68 5.57 -5.39 10.10
C PRO A 68 5.69 -4.74 8.72
N ALA A 69 6.22 -5.41 7.70
CA ALA A 69 6.61 -4.74 6.46
C ALA A 69 5.41 -4.12 5.72
N ALA A 70 4.35 -4.91 5.50
CA ALA A 70 3.15 -4.45 4.82
C ALA A 70 2.40 -3.35 5.62
N PRO A 71 2.12 -3.52 6.93
CA PRO A 71 1.52 -2.46 7.75
C PRO A 71 2.32 -1.16 7.76
N VAL A 72 3.64 -1.23 7.93
CA VAL A 72 4.51 -0.03 7.95
C VAL A 72 4.50 0.67 6.60
N PHE A 73 4.59 -0.10 5.51
CA PHE A 73 4.52 0.46 4.15
C PHE A 73 3.21 1.24 3.93
N ILE A 74 2.07 0.63 4.26
CA ILE A 74 0.75 1.21 4.05
C ILE A 74 0.48 2.40 4.99
N PHE A 75 0.91 2.31 6.25
CA PHE A 75 0.84 3.41 7.21
C PHE A 75 1.60 4.65 6.72
N ILE A 76 2.84 4.47 6.26
CA ILE A 76 3.63 5.59 5.72
C ILE A 76 2.99 6.17 4.45
N MET A 77 2.37 5.34 3.61
CA MET A 77 1.62 5.79 2.44
C MET A 77 0.43 6.68 2.83
N GLY A 78 -0.30 6.35 3.89
CA GLY A 78 -1.37 7.19 4.46
C GLY A 78 -0.87 8.56 4.90
N GLY A 79 0.23 8.61 5.67
CA GLY A 79 0.82 9.87 6.13
C GLY A 79 1.31 10.76 5.00
N PHE A 80 1.85 10.17 3.93
CA PHE A 80 2.19 10.94 2.72
C PHE A 80 0.97 11.40 1.93
N ALA A 81 -0.15 10.67 1.98
CA ALA A 81 -1.38 11.05 1.29
C ALA A 81 -2.01 12.32 1.88
N VAL A 82 -2.03 12.46 3.21
CA VAL A 82 -2.54 13.66 3.91
C VAL A 82 -1.65 14.87 3.64
N ARG A 83 -0.33 14.70 3.71
CA ARG A 83 0.64 15.78 3.45
C ARG A 83 0.68 16.20 1.97
N SER A 84 0.10 15.39 1.08
CA SER A 84 0.10 15.68 -0.35
C SER A 84 -0.79 16.88 -0.66
N LYS A 85 -0.21 17.90 -1.29
CA LYS A 85 -0.94 19.05 -1.86
C LYS A 85 -1.66 18.72 -3.18
N LYS A 86 -1.63 17.47 -3.62
CA LYS A 86 -2.30 17.04 -4.85
C LYS A 86 -3.82 17.09 -4.69
N SER A 87 -4.48 17.45 -5.79
CA SER A 87 -5.92 17.44 -5.92
C SER A 87 -6.50 16.02 -5.79
N VAL A 88 -7.80 15.94 -5.51
CA VAL A 88 -8.55 14.66 -5.46
C VAL A 88 -8.37 13.86 -6.75
N ALA A 89 -8.50 14.53 -7.91
CA ALA A 89 -8.34 13.89 -9.21
C ALA A 89 -6.94 13.33 -9.43
N GLU A 90 -5.89 14.07 -9.07
CA GLU A 90 -4.51 13.60 -9.18
C GLU A 90 -4.23 12.39 -8.27
N ASN A 91 -4.74 12.38 -7.04
CA ASN A 91 -4.56 11.23 -6.15
C ASN A 91 -5.37 10.02 -6.62
N MET A 92 -6.57 10.23 -7.19
CA MET A 92 -7.35 9.14 -7.79
C MET A 92 -6.61 8.52 -8.98
N ILE A 93 -6.06 9.34 -9.89
CA ILE A 93 -5.23 8.85 -11.02
C ILE A 93 -3.99 8.10 -10.49
N ARG A 94 -3.32 8.62 -9.47
CA ARG A 94 -2.18 7.94 -8.84
C ARG A 94 -2.59 6.59 -8.25
N GLY A 95 -3.71 6.53 -7.55
CA GLY A 95 -4.23 5.29 -6.99
C GLY A 95 -4.52 4.26 -8.07
N CYS A 96 -5.20 4.66 -9.16
CA CYS A 96 -5.41 3.78 -10.31
C CYS A 96 -4.11 3.27 -10.94
N LYS A 97 -3.09 4.13 -11.05
CA LYS A 97 -1.76 3.74 -11.55
C LYS A 97 -1.09 2.71 -10.64
N ILE A 98 -1.13 2.92 -9.32
CA ILE A 98 -0.56 1.98 -8.34
C ILE A 98 -1.30 0.64 -8.37
N PHE A 99 -2.63 0.69 -8.43
CA PHE A 99 -3.49 -0.49 -8.54
C PHE A 99 -3.17 -1.31 -9.80
N ALA A 100 -3.10 -0.65 -10.96
CA ALA A 100 -2.72 -1.31 -12.22
C ALA A 100 -1.28 -1.85 -12.17
N PHE A 101 -0.37 -1.12 -11.54
CA PHE A 101 1.02 -1.57 -11.37
C PHE A 101 1.12 -2.84 -10.51
N GLY A 102 0.23 -3.04 -9.54
CA GLY A 102 0.13 -4.29 -8.80
C GLY A 102 -0.08 -5.52 -9.70
N TYR A 103 -0.99 -5.42 -10.68
CA TYR A 103 -1.20 -6.51 -11.64
C TYR A 103 -0.02 -6.72 -12.59
N VAL A 104 0.67 -5.64 -12.98
CA VAL A 104 1.92 -5.74 -13.75
C VAL A 104 2.98 -6.51 -12.96
N LEU A 105 3.10 -6.25 -11.64
CA LEU A 105 4.02 -7.01 -10.80
C LEU A 105 3.62 -8.47 -10.66
N ASN A 106 2.33 -8.78 -10.48
CA ASN A 106 1.87 -10.17 -10.45
C ASN A 106 2.18 -10.90 -11.76
N LEU A 107 1.98 -10.23 -12.90
CA LEU A 107 2.29 -10.78 -14.21
C LEU A 107 3.76 -11.17 -14.33
N LEU A 108 4.67 -10.27 -13.91
CA LEU A 108 6.11 -10.46 -14.01
C LEU A 108 6.66 -11.44 -12.96
N ARG A 109 6.16 -11.37 -11.71
CA ARG A 109 6.64 -12.17 -10.57
C ARG A 109 6.10 -13.59 -10.58
N PHE A 110 4.87 -13.79 -11.06
CA PHE A 110 4.18 -15.07 -10.95
C PHE A 110 3.71 -15.61 -12.29
N THR A 111 2.84 -14.88 -12.99
CA THR A 111 2.11 -15.44 -14.14
C THR A 111 3.06 -15.88 -15.26
N ILE A 112 4.03 -15.04 -15.63
CA ILE A 112 5.03 -15.38 -16.65
C ILE A 112 5.90 -16.57 -16.19
N PRO A 113 6.57 -16.53 -15.03
CA PRO A 113 7.37 -17.66 -14.54
C PRO A 113 6.60 -18.99 -14.48
N PHE A 114 5.38 -18.99 -13.94
CA PHE A 114 4.56 -20.21 -13.83
C PHE A 114 4.09 -20.71 -15.19
N SER A 115 3.75 -19.80 -16.12
CA SER A 115 3.37 -20.19 -17.49
C SER A 115 4.55 -20.83 -18.23
N LEU A 116 5.76 -20.28 -18.08
CA LEU A 116 6.98 -20.82 -18.68
C LEU A 116 7.38 -22.17 -18.06
N ALA A 117 7.06 -22.39 -16.79
CA ALA A 117 7.25 -23.67 -16.11
C ALA A 117 6.19 -24.74 -16.48
N GLY A 118 5.22 -24.41 -17.34
CA GLY A 118 4.14 -25.33 -17.75
C GLY A 118 2.93 -25.37 -16.82
N ASN A 119 2.90 -24.55 -15.76
CA ASN A 119 1.82 -24.50 -14.76
C ASN A 119 0.76 -23.44 -15.12
N THR A 120 0.21 -23.51 -16.34
CA THR A 120 -0.72 -22.49 -16.85
C THR A 120 -2.03 -22.39 -16.05
N GLY A 121 -2.48 -23.49 -15.44
CA GLY A 121 -3.67 -23.51 -14.57
C GLY A 121 -3.51 -22.69 -13.29
N GLU A 122 -2.29 -22.56 -12.77
CA GLU A 122 -1.99 -21.75 -11.58
C GLU A 122 -1.59 -20.31 -11.93
N ALA A 123 -1.05 -20.09 -13.13
CA ALA A 123 -0.57 -18.78 -13.56
C ALA A 123 -1.67 -17.71 -13.66
N VAL A 124 -2.88 -18.09 -14.11
CA VAL A 124 -4.00 -17.15 -14.28
C VAL A 124 -4.55 -16.68 -12.93
N PRO A 125 -4.87 -17.56 -11.95
CA PRO A 125 -5.27 -17.12 -10.62
C PRO A 125 -4.24 -16.20 -9.94
N LEU A 126 -2.94 -16.48 -10.13
CA LEU A 126 -1.85 -15.66 -9.59
C LEU A 126 -1.79 -14.26 -10.19
N LEU A 127 -2.26 -14.05 -11.42
CA LEU A 127 -2.36 -12.72 -12.02
C LEU A 127 -3.33 -11.85 -11.21
N PHE A 128 -4.47 -12.43 -10.83
CA PHE A 128 -5.54 -11.75 -10.11
C PHE A 128 -5.33 -11.72 -8.59
N MET A 129 -4.15 -12.15 -8.12
CA MET A 129 -3.81 -12.09 -6.70
C MET A 129 -3.90 -10.64 -6.19
N VAL A 130 -4.62 -10.43 -5.10
CA VAL A 130 -4.68 -9.13 -4.42
C VAL A 130 -3.47 -9.01 -3.50
N ASP A 131 -2.50 -8.21 -3.91
CA ASP A 131 -1.27 -7.93 -3.18
C ASP A 131 -1.23 -6.46 -2.68
N ILE A 132 -0.16 -6.08 -1.99
CA ILE A 132 -0.01 -4.84 -1.24
C ILE A 132 -0.14 -3.57 -2.10
N PHE A 133 0.16 -3.63 -3.40
CA PHE A 133 0.01 -2.48 -4.30
C PHE A 133 -1.44 -2.29 -4.76
N GLN A 134 -2.20 -3.38 -4.94
CA GLN A 134 -3.63 -3.28 -5.17
C GLN A 134 -4.30 -2.62 -3.96
N LEU A 135 -3.95 -3.05 -2.74
CA LEU A 135 -4.39 -2.37 -1.52
C LEU A 135 -3.99 -0.89 -1.52
N ALA A 136 -2.69 -0.58 -1.65
CA ALA A 136 -2.21 0.81 -1.60
C ALA A 136 -2.89 1.74 -2.63
N GLY A 137 -3.14 1.22 -3.83
CA GLY A 137 -3.86 1.94 -4.88
C GLY A 137 -5.32 2.19 -4.50
N LEU A 138 -6.02 1.16 -4.01
CA LEU A 138 -7.41 1.26 -3.57
C LEU A 138 -7.56 2.17 -2.35
N SER A 139 -6.68 2.07 -1.36
CA SER A 139 -6.66 2.95 -0.19
C SER A 139 -6.51 4.42 -0.59
N LEU A 140 -5.63 4.72 -1.54
CA LEU A 140 -5.46 6.09 -2.02
C LEU A 140 -6.70 6.59 -2.78
N ILE A 141 -7.35 5.74 -3.59
CA ILE A 141 -8.62 6.08 -4.27
C ILE A 141 -9.71 6.34 -3.23
N PHE A 142 -9.86 5.44 -2.26
CA PHE A 142 -10.84 5.51 -1.19
C PHE A 142 -10.65 6.79 -0.38
N PHE A 143 -9.44 7.03 0.14
CA PHE A 143 -9.10 8.26 0.84
C PHE A 143 -9.38 9.51 -0.01
N SER A 144 -9.03 9.51 -1.30
CA SER A 144 -9.24 10.69 -2.15
C SER A 144 -10.71 11.05 -2.29
N ALA A 145 -11.60 10.05 -2.38
CA ALA A 145 -13.04 10.25 -2.44
C ALA A 145 -13.61 10.85 -1.14
N PHE A 146 -13.05 10.45 0.02
CA PHE A 146 -13.53 10.86 1.34
C PHE A 146 -12.72 12.00 1.99
N LYS A 147 -11.66 12.50 1.34
CA LYS A 147 -10.69 13.45 1.92
C LYS A 147 -11.36 14.63 2.63
N LYS A 148 -12.35 15.27 1.99
CA LYS A 148 -13.06 16.43 2.55
C LYS A 148 -13.88 16.09 3.80
N ILE A 149 -14.43 14.88 3.85
CA ILE A 149 -15.28 14.42 4.94
C ILE A 149 -14.39 13.96 6.11
N ALA A 150 -13.23 13.38 5.82
CA ALA A 150 -12.23 12.94 6.80
C ALA A 150 -11.55 14.09 7.57
N GLU A 151 -11.75 15.36 7.18
CA GLU A 151 -11.27 16.53 7.93
C GLU A 151 -11.99 16.70 9.29
N HIS A 152 -13.16 16.08 9.46
CA HIS A 152 -13.89 16.13 10.72
C HIS A 152 -13.30 15.16 11.75
N ALA A 153 -13.00 15.66 12.95
CA ALA A 153 -12.25 14.95 13.99
C ALA A 153 -12.79 13.56 14.39
N PHE A 154 -14.11 13.36 14.27
CA PHE A 154 -14.74 12.09 14.64
C PHE A 154 -14.97 11.12 13.48
N ILE A 155 -14.87 11.58 12.23
CA ILE A 155 -15.22 10.74 11.08
C ILE A 155 -14.15 9.69 10.83
N LEU A 156 -12.88 10.07 10.82
CA LEU A 156 -11.79 9.12 10.60
C LEU A 156 -11.73 8.02 11.69
N PRO A 157 -11.77 8.33 13.01
CA PRO A 157 -11.86 7.30 14.04
C PRO A 157 -13.11 6.42 13.91
N ALA A 158 -14.28 6.99 13.59
CA ALA A 158 -15.51 6.22 13.40
C ALA A 158 -15.41 5.25 12.22
N PHE A 159 -14.76 5.66 11.13
CA PHE A 159 -14.47 4.79 9.98
C PHE A 159 -13.53 3.65 10.35
N ILE A 160 -12.44 3.93 11.07
CA ILE A 160 -11.50 2.90 11.54
C ILE A 160 -12.23 1.88 12.42
N VAL A 161 -13.00 2.34 13.40
CA VAL A 161 -13.79 1.45 14.28
C VAL A 161 -14.82 0.66 13.46
N GLY A 162 -15.48 1.30 12.49
CA GLY A 162 -16.42 0.64 11.58
C GLY A 162 -15.78 -0.48 10.77
N ILE A 163 -14.61 -0.24 10.16
CA ILE A 163 -13.85 -1.26 9.43
C ILE A 163 -13.49 -2.41 10.37
N LEU A 164 -12.97 -2.12 11.57
CA LEU A 164 -12.60 -3.16 12.54
C LEU A 164 -13.78 -4.01 13.00
N LEU A 165 -14.96 -3.42 13.17
CA LEU A 165 -16.18 -4.14 13.57
C LEU A 165 -16.79 -4.96 12.42
N ILE A 166 -16.72 -4.46 11.19
CA ILE A 166 -17.33 -5.11 10.01
C ILE A 166 -16.42 -6.20 9.43
N SER A 167 -15.10 -6.00 9.46
CA SER A 167 -14.13 -6.89 8.79
C SER A 167 -14.25 -8.37 9.17
N PRO A 168 -14.47 -8.76 10.46
CA PRO A 168 -14.66 -10.17 10.81
C PRO A 168 -15.84 -10.85 10.12
N TYR A 169 -16.88 -10.09 9.77
CA TYR A 169 -18.07 -10.62 9.07
C TYR A 169 -17.86 -10.70 7.55
N LEU A 170 -16.95 -9.88 7.01
CA LEU A 170 -16.59 -9.89 5.59
C LEU A 170 -15.47 -10.89 5.28
N TRP A 171 -14.66 -11.24 6.29
CA TRP A 171 -13.60 -12.22 6.14
C TRP A 171 -14.17 -13.60 5.78
N GLY A 172 -13.64 -14.23 4.73
CA GLY A 172 -14.11 -15.54 4.30
C GLY A 172 -15.26 -15.53 3.30
N VAL A 173 -15.91 -14.37 3.07
CA VAL A 173 -16.96 -14.25 2.06
C VAL A 173 -16.33 -14.42 0.69
N LYS A 174 -16.72 -15.49 -0.02
CA LYS A 174 -16.31 -15.72 -1.39
C LYS A 174 -17.28 -15.01 -2.33
N SER A 175 -16.73 -14.22 -3.23
CA SER A 175 -17.48 -13.68 -4.36
C SER A 175 -17.31 -14.62 -5.55
N ASP A 176 -18.40 -14.89 -6.28
CA ASP A 176 -18.31 -15.57 -7.59
C ASP A 176 -17.64 -14.69 -8.65
N LEU A 177 -17.48 -13.39 -8.35
CA LEU A 177 -16.86 -12.40 -9.21
C LEU A 177 -15.54 -11.91 -8.58
N TYR A 178 -14.42 -12.26 -9.23
CA TYR A 178 -13.05 -11.86 -8.82
C TYR A 178 -12.85 -10.34 -8.68
N ILE A 179 -13.72 -9.51 -9.26
CA ILE A 179 -13.66 -8.05 -9.14
C ILE A 179 -13.91 -7.55 -7.71
N PHE A 180 -14.57 -8.36 -6.86
CA PHE A 180 -14.85 -7.99 -5.47
C PHE A 180 -13.82 -8.52 -4.48
N ASP A 181 -12.95 -9.45 -4.89
CA ASP A 181 -11.87 -9.99 -4.04
C ASP A 181 -11.00 -8.88 -3.42
N PRO A 182 -10.63 -7.79 -4.11
CA PRO A 182 -9.86 -6.72 -3.49
C PRO A 182 -10.57 -6.02 -2.32
N LEU A 183 -11.89 -6.09 -2.24
CA LEU A 183 -12.67 -5.39 -1.22
C LEU A 183 -12.79 -6.25 0.05
N TRP A 184 -13.32 -7.45 -0.10
CA TRP A 184 -13.52 -8.42 0.96
C TRP A 184 -13.38 -9.81 0.38
N GLY A 185 -12.49 -10.62 0.96
CA GLY A 185 -12.36 -11.99 0.54
C GLY A 185 -11.33 -12.73 1.34
N ALA A 186 -11.42 -14.06 1.30
CA ALA A 186 -10.38 -14.93 1.81
C ALA A 186 -10.04 -15.98 0.76
N GLY A 187 -8.77 -16.36 0.73
CA GLY A 187 -8.26 -17.38 -0.17
C GLY A 187 -6.79 -17.16 -0.48
N ALA A 188 -6.16 -18.14 -1.11
CA ALA A 188 -4.74 -18.07 -1.45
C ALA A 188 -4.39 -16.85 -2.33
N ASN A 189 -5.33 -16.38 -3.15
CA ASN A 189 -5.14 -15.26 -4.08
C ASN A 189 -5.54 -13.90 -3.48
N ASN A 190 -5.86 -13.81 -2.19
CA ASN A 190 -6.27 -12.56 -1.58
C ASN A 190 -5.51 -12.31 -0.28
N GLN A 191 -4.34 -11.68 -0.41
CA GLN A 191 -3.41 -11.45 0.70
C GLN A 191 -3.77 -10.17 1.47
N PHE A 192 -4.15 -9.12 0.74
CA PHE A 192 -4.36 -7.77 1.28
C PHE A 192 -5.69 -7.13 0.83
N PRO A 193 -6.86 -7.68 1.20
CA PRO A 193 -8.15 -7.03 0.92
C PRO A 193 -8.31 -5.72 1.70
N ILE A 194 -9.11 -4.76 1.19
CA ILE A 194 -9.41 -3.49 1.88
C ILE A 194 -9.90 -3.75 3.31
N PHE A 195 -10.82 -4.69 3.51
CA PHE A 195 -11.26 -5.09 4.84
C PHE A 195 -10.44 -6.31 5.29
N PRO A 196 -9.56 -6.20 6.31
CA PRO A 196 -9.37 -5.11 7.27
C PRO A 196 -8.21 -4.13 6.97
N TRP A 197 -7.40 -4.38 5.93
CA TRP A 197 -6.08 -3.76 5.82
C TRP A 197 -6.07 -2.24 5.60
N GLU A 198 -7.16 -1.66 5.14
CA GLU A 198 -7.34 -0.21 4.97
C GLU A 198 -7.07 0.56 6.26
N VAL A 199 -7.33 -0.05 7.43
CA VAL A 199 -7.09 0.57 8.73
C VAL A 199 -5.64 1.06 8.87
N TYR A 200 -4.66 0.32 8.34
CA TYR A 200 -3.27 0.77 8.42
C TYR A 200 -3.02 2.06 7.65
N PHE A 201 -3.69 2.24 6.50
CA PHE A 201 -3.58 3.46 5.71
C PHE A 201 -4.21 4.63 6.46
N LEU A 202 -5.43 4.41 7.00
CA LEU A 202 -6.17 5.42 7.75
C LEU A 202 -5.48 5.82 9.06
N LEU A 203 -4.82 4.88 9.75
CA LEU A 203 -4.04 5.18 10.96
C LEU A 203 -2.80 6.03 10.67
N GLY A 204 -2.27 5.97 9.45
CA GLY A 204 -1.13 6.77 9.02
C GLY A 204 -1.47 8.22 8.71
N MET A 205 -2.75 8.53 8.50
CA MET A 205 -3.26 9.85 8.15
C MET A 205 -3.23 10.83 9.32
#